data_AF-A0A7J7MMM0-F1
#
_entry.id   AF-A0A7J7MMM0-F1
#
_cell.length_a   1.000
_cell.length_b   1.000
_cell.length_c   1.000
_cell.angle_alpha   90.00
_cell.angle_beta   90.00
_cell.angle_gamma   90.00
#
_symmetry.space_group_name_H-M   'P 1'
#
loop_
_entity.id
_entity.type
_entity.pdbx_description
1 polymer ?
#
loop_
_entity_poly.entity_id
_entity_poly.type
_entity_poly.pdbx_seq_one_letter_code
_entity_poly.pdbx_strand_id
1 'polypeptide(L)'
;MSFSFFKPFRPKTPLEHVKVVSKSLLALDTKTVAEVKALEKALEEVEKNFALMSQILSGDGEVEPNVEHVSQLTSEICKEDVLSLLIHKLPILGWEARKDLVYC
;
A
#
# COMPACT_ATOMS: atom_id res chain seq x y z
N MET A 1 28.78 -18.70 -12.50
CA MET A 1 27.43 -19.27 -12.35
C MET A 1 26.57 -18.23 -11.65
N SER A 2 25.77 -17.46 -12.40
CA SER A 2 24.97 -16.36 -11.84
C SER A 2 23.62 -16.91 -11.36
N PHE A 3 23.35 -16.78 -10.07
CA PHE A 3 22.07 -17.11 -9.45
C PHE A 3 21.08 -15.96 -9.71
N SER A 4 20.27 -16.08 -10.76
CA SER A 4 19.14 -15.18 -10.99
C SER A 4 17.88 -15.74 -10.34
N PHE A 5 17.66 -15.41 -9.06
CA PHE A 5 16.47 -15.74 -8.27
C PHE A 5 15.48 -14.57 -8.11
N PHE A 6 15.49 -13.60 -9.03
CA PHE A 6 14.46 -12.58 -9.05
C PHE A 6 13.44 -12.93 -10.11
N LYS A 7 12.31 -13.51 -9.67
CA LYS A 7 11.06 -13.46 -10.43
C LYS A 7 10.91 -12.02 -10.93
N PRO A 8 10.63 -11.78 -12.23
CA PRO A 8 10.27 -10.44 -12.66
C PRO A 8 9.07 -10.03 -11.83
N PHE A 9 9.28 -9.10 -10.91
CA PHE A 9 8.22 -8.40 -10.21
C PHE A 9 7.48 -7.70 -11.34
N ARG A 10 6.39 -8.31 -11.83
CA ARG A 10 5.50 -7.62 -12.77
C ARG A 10 5.20 -6.30 -12.08
N PRO A 11 5.57 -5.15 -12.65
CA PRO A 11 5.24 -3.88 -12.04
C PRO A 11 3.72 -3.80 -12.08
N LYS A 12 3.09 -4.18 -10.98
CA LYS A 12 1.67 -3.91 -10.75
C LYS A 12 1.52 -2.42 -11.04
N THR A 13 0.59 -2.07 -11.90
CA THR A 13 0.38 -0.66 -12.24
C THR A 13 0.08 0.10 -10.94
N PRO A 14 0.50 1.37 -10.79
CA PRO A 14 0.19 2.15 -9.58
C PRO A 14 -1.30 2.08 -9.20
N LEU A 15 -2.17 2.05 -10.22
CA LEU A 15 -3.61 1.80 -10.13
C LEU A 15 -4.00 0.50 -9.39
N GLU A 16 -3.31 -0.61 -9.67
CA GLU A 16 -3.61 -1.89 -9.03
C GLU A 16 -3.26 -1.87 -7.54
N HIS A 17 -2.23 -1.11 -7.14
CA HIS A 17 -1.85 -0.98 -5.74
C HIS A 17 -2.92 -0.22 -4.94
N VAL A 18 -3.42 0.89 -5.46
CA VAL A 18 -4.49 1.68 -4.81
C VAL A 18 -5.75 0.84 -4.64
N LYS A 19 -6.18 0.15 -5.70
CA LYS A 19 -7.36 -0.73 -5.66
C LYS A 19 -7.21 -1.86 -4.66
N VAL A 20 -6.02 -2.46 -4.57
CA VAL A 20 -5.74 -3.52 -3.59
C VAL A 20 -5.78 -2.96 -2.18
N VAL A 21 -5.15 -1.80 -1.91
CA VAL A 21 -5.14 -1.16 -0.59
C VAL A 21 -6.55 -0.80 -0.16
N SER A 22 -7.30 -0.11 -1.00
CA SER A 22 -8.69 0.28 -0.74
C SER A 22 -9.60 -0.93 -0.48
N LYS A 23 -9.54 -1.95 -1.35
CA LYS A 23 -10.31 -3.18 -1.17
C LYS A 23 -9.93 -3.92 0.12
N SER A 24 -8.64 -3.97 0.46
CA SER A 24 -8.17 -4.57 1.70
C SER A 24 -8.65 -3.78 2.92
N LEU A 25 -8.61 -2.44 2.88
CA LEU A 25 -9.13 -1.58 3.94
C LEU A 25 -10.64 -1.75 4.14
N LEU A 26 -11.41 -1.81 3.06
CA LEU A 26 -12.86 -2.10 3.12
C LEU A 26 -13.15 -3.52 3.61
N ALA A 27 -12.31 -4.50 3.26
CA ALA A 27 -12.43 -5.85 3.80
C ALA A 27 -12.16 -5.90 5.31
N LEU A 28 -11.31 -5.01 5.85
CA LEU A 28 -11.09 -4.89 7.30
C LEU A 28 -12.35 -4.39 8.04
N ASP A 29 -13.24 -3.62 7.40
CA ASP A 29 -14.53 -3.24 8.00
C ASP A 29 -15.47 -4.43 8.18
N THR A 30 -15.38 -5.43 7.30
CA THR A 30 -16.25 -6.62 7.34
C THR A 30 -15.74 -7.72 8.27
N LYS A 31 -14.46 -7.67 8.65
CA LYS A 31 -13.83 -8.69 9.51
C LYS A 31 -14.07 -8.35 10.98
N THR A 32 -14.75 -9.25 11.68
CA THR A 32 -14.92 -9.15 13.14
C THR A 32 -13.65 -9.63 13.87
N VAL A 33 -13.49 -9.19 15.13
CA VAL A 33 -12.36 -9.55 16.02
C VAL A 33 -12.17 -11.06 16.17
N ALA A 34 -13.18 -11.89 15.85
CA ALA A 34 -13.05 -13.34 15.81
C ALA A 34 -12.06 -13.86 14.74
N GLU A 35 -11.79 -13.08 13.71
CA GLU A 35 -10.88 -13.44 12.61
C GLU A 35 -9.52 -12.73 12.73
N VAL A 36 -8.95 -12.64 13.93
CA VAL A 36 -7.66 -11.96 14.22
C VAL A 36 -6.58 -12.29 13.18
N LYS A 37 -6.44 -13.57 12.81
CA LYS A 37 -5.42 -14.03 11.85
C LYS A 37 -5.67 -13.52 10.42
N ALA A 38 -6.93 -13.37 10.02
CA ALA A 38 -7.30 -12.83 8.72
C ALA A 38 -7.23 -11.29 8.71
N LEU A 39 -7.43 -10.66 9.87
CA LEU A 39 -7.24 -9.24 10.09
C LEU A 39 -5.74 -8.87 9.99
N GLU A 40 -4.87 -9.58 10.72
CA GLU A 40 -3.41 -9.41 10.67
C GLU A 40 -2.88 -9.55 9.24
N LYS A 41 -3.32 -10.59 8.51
CA LYS A 41 -2.89 -10.80 7.13
C LYS A 41 -3.35 -9.68 6.19
N ALA A 42 -4.56 -9.15 6.38
CA ALA A 42 -5.05 -8.04 5.57
C ALA A 42 -4.34 -6.72 5.91
N LEU A 43 -3.98 -6.51 7.19
CA LEU A 43 -3.15 -5.38 7.60
C LEU A 43 -1.75 -5.48 6.98
N GLU A 44 -1.08 -6.63 7.08
CA GLU A 44 0.24 -6.85 6.48
C GLU A 44 0.22 -6.63 4.95
N GLU A 45 -0.88 -6.98 4.28
CA GLU A 45 -1.06 -6.68 2.86
C GLU A 45 -1.23 -5.18 2.59
N VAL A 46 -2.00 -4.47 3.42
CA VAL A 46 -2.10 -3.00 3.32
C VAL A 46 -0.73 -2.35 3.52
N GLU A 47 0.03 -2.74 4.55
CA GLU A 47 1.35 -2.18 4.84
C GLU A 47 2.33 -2.40 3.67
N LYS A 48 2.39 -3.62 3.12
CA LYS A 48 3.26 -3.91 1.96
C LYS A 48 2.89 -3.10 0.73
N ASN A 49 1.61 -2.98 0.40
CA ASN A 49 1.21 -2.20 -0.77
C ASN A 49 1.40 -0.69 -0.52
N PHE A 50 1.21 -0.21 0.72
CA PHE A 50 1.45 1.18 1.07
C PHE A 50 2.94 1.54 0.98
N ALA A 51 3.85 0.68 1.45
CA ALA A 51 5.29 0.86 1.28
C ALA A 51 5.69 0.94 -0.21
N LEU A 52 5.10 0.10 -1.06
CA LEU A 52 5.32 0.18 -2.51
C LEU A 52 4.79 1.50 -3.09
N MET A 53 3.63 1.98 -2.63
CA MET A 53 3.09 3.28 -3.03
C MET A 53 4.00 4.42 -2.60
N SER A 54 4.53 4.37 -1.37
CA SER A 54 5.54 5.31 -0.86
C SER A 54 6.78 5.34 -1.75
N GLN A 55 7.32 4.17 -2.11
CA GLN A 55 8.47 4.08 -3.02
C GLN A 55 8.17 4.65 -4.42
N ILE A 56 6.94 4.50 -4.92
CA ILE A 56 6.54 5.12 -6.20
C ILE A 56 6.50 6.65 -6.08
N LEU A 57 6.07 7.19 -4.92
CA LEU A 57 5.99 8.64 -4.66
C LEU A 57 7.36 9.27 -4.41
N SER A 58 8.18 8.63 -3.56
CA SER A 58 9.46 9.17 -3.07
C SER A 58 10.67 8.69 -3.87
N GLY A 59 10.53 7.64 -4.69
CA GLY A 59 11.65 6.92 -5.30
C GLY A 59 12.28 5.90 -4.35
N ASP A 60 13.10 4.99 -4.87
CA ASP A 60 13.84 4.00 -4.05
C ASP A 60 15.25 4.44 -3.65
N GLY A 61 15.63 5.69 -3.98
CA GLY A 61 16.96 6.27 -3.77
C GLY A 61 17.93 6.08 -4.95
N GLU A 62 17.68 5.09 -5.82
CA GLU A 62 18.48 4.83 -7.04
C GLU A 62 17.72 5.24 -8.31
N VAL A 63 16.39 5.14 -8.29
CA VAL A 63 15.52 5.47 -9.42
C VAL A 63 14.64 6.68 -9.07
N GLU A 64 14.74 7.74 -9.87
CA GLU A 64 13.84 8.91 -9.76
C GLU A 64 12.38 8.48 -9.99
N PRO A 65 11.45 8.96 -9.15
CA PRO A 65 10.05 8.61 -9.28
C PRO A 65 9.49 9.12 -10.63
N ASN A 66 8.87 8.22 -11.39
CA ASN A 66 8.26 8.57 -12.66
C ASN A 66 7.03 9.46 -12.40
N VAL A 67 7.10 10.71 -12.86
CA VAL A 67 6.07 11.75 -12.65
C VAL A 67 4.68 11.32 -13.15
N GLU A 68 4.59 10.53 -14.22
CA GLU A 68 3.31 10.01 -14.72
C GLU A 68 2.72 8.98 -13.75
N HIS A 69 3.56 8.07 -13.23
CA HIS A 69 3.13 7.08 -12.24
C HIS A 69 2.73 7.73 -10.91
N VAL A 70 3.48 8.75 -10.46
CA VAL A 70 3.15 9.55 -9.28
C VAL A 70 1.80 10.23 -9.46
N SER A 71 1.59 10.94 -10.57
CA SER A 71 0.34 11.65 -10.87
C SER A 71 -0.85 10.70 -10.93
N GLN A 72 -0.71 9.55 -11.60
CA GLN A 72 -1.74 8.52 -11.64
C GLN A 72 -2.04 7.97 -10.25
N LEU A 73 -1.02 7.66 -9.46
CA LEU A 73 -1.19 7.12 -8.11
C LEU A 73 -1.93 8.12 -7.21
N THR A 74 -1.50 9.37 -7.18
CA THR A 74 -2.12 10.43 -6.37
C THR A 74 -3.58 10.65 -6.78
N SER A 75 -3.87 10.70 -8.08
CA SER A 75 -5.25 10.86 -8.55
C SER A 75 -6.16 9.72 -8.08
N GLU A 76 -5.66 8.49 -8.05
CA GLU A 76 -6.45 7.33 -7.64
C GLU A 76 -6.60 7.25 -6.12
N ILE A 77 -5.54 7.59 -5.35
CA ILE A 77 -5.62 7.74 -3.89
C ILE A 77 -6.72 8.73 -3.52
N CYS A 78 -6.79 9.87 -4.23
CA CYS A 78 -7.82 10.88 -4.01
C CYS A 78 -9.21 10.41 -4.44
N LYS A 79 -9.35 9.66 -5.55
CA LYS A 79 -10.65 9.17 -6.02
C LYS A 79 -11.24 8.08 -5.13
N GLU A 80 -10.41 7.21 -4.58
CA GLU A 80 -10.85 6.11 -3.72
C GLU A 80 -10.86 6.46 -2.23
N ASP A 81 -10.61 7.74 -1.87
CA ASP A 81 -10.57 8.23 -0.48
C ASP A 81 -9.68 7.36 0.43
N VAL A 82 -8.60 6.81 -0.14
CA VAL A 82 -7.74 5.83 0.54
C VAL A 82 -7.08 6.44 1.77
N LEU A 83 -6.73 7.72 1.72
CA LEU A 83 -6.21 8.45 2.88
C LEU A 83 -7.23 8.53 4.02
N SER A 84 -8.50 8.76 3.71
CA SER A 84 -9.56 8.79 4.73
C SER A 84 -9.77 7.41 5.36
N LEU A 85 -9.76 6.36 4.54
CA LEU A 85 -9.82 4.98 5.03
C LEU A 85 -8.61 4.64 5.92
N LEU A 86 -7.40 5.04 5.53
CA LEU A 86 -6.19 4.84 6.32
C LEU A 86 -6.24 5.57 7.66
N ILE A 87 -6.71 6.82 7.71
CA ILE A 87 -6.89 7.57 8.96
C ILE A 87 -7.91 6.89 9.87
N HIS A 88 -9.01 6.39 9.32
CA HIS A 88 -10.01 5.67 10.09
C HIS A 88 -9.48 4.33 10.63
N LYS A 89 -8.56 3.68 9.89
CA LYS A 89 -7.91 2.41 10.27
C LYS A 89 -6.58 2.59 11.00
N LEU A 90 -6.14 3.82 11.24
CA LEU A 90 -4.91 4.16 11.96
C LEU A 90 -4.78 3.47 13.34
N PRO A 91 -5.83 3.34 14.19
CA PRO A 91 -5.70 2.65 15.48
C PRO A 91 -5.42 1.15 15.37
N ILE A 92 -5.75 0.51 14.25
CA ILE A 92 -5.50 -0.93 14.01
C ILE A 92 -4.22 -1.20 13.22
N LEU A 93 -3.68 -0.18 12.53
CA LEU A 93 -2.41 -0.28 11.80
C LEU A 93 -1.21 -0.36 12.77
N GLY A 94 -0.18 -1.11 12.35
CA GLY A 94 1.07 -1.24 13.07
C GLY A 94 1.85 0.07 13.16
N TRP A 95 2.82 0.14 14.08
CA TRP A 95 3.65 1.35 14.28
C TRP A 95 4.38 1.78 13.00
N GLU A 96 4.92 0.82 12.25
CA GLU A 96 5.70 1.10 11.04
C GLU A 96 4.82 1.74 9.96
N ALA A 97 3.62 1.20 9.74
CA ALA A 97 2.65 1.78 8.81
C ALA A 97 2.22 3.20 9.17
N ARG A 98 2.07 3.49 10.47
CA ARG A 98 1.75 4.86 10.92
C ARG A 98 2.90 5.83 10.63
N LYS A 99 4.14 5.38 10.80
CA LYS A 99 5.33 6.17 10.50
C LYS A 99 5.43 6.44 9.01
N ASP A 100 5.25 5.41 8.18
CA ASP A 100 5.27 5.53 6.72
C ASP A 100 4.15 6.47 6.23
N LEU A 101 2.98 6.45 6.89
CA LEU A 101 1.87 7.34 6.56
C LEU A 101 2.19 8.83 6.71
N VAL A 102 3.10 9.17 7.63
CA VAL A 102 3.52 10.55 7.90
C VAL A 102 4.64 10.98 6.95
N TYR A 103 5.39 10.02 6.39
CA TYR A 103 6.55 10.29 5.55
C TYR A 103 6.21 10.44 4.07
N CYS A 104 5.09 9.84 3.62
CA CYS A 104 4.50 10.00 2.29
C CYS A 104 3.77 11.35 2.13
#